data_AF-A0A6C1QQ10-F1
#
_entry.id   AF-A0A6C1QQ10-F1
#
_cell.length_a   1.000
_cell.length_b   1.000
_cell.length_c   1.000
_cell.angle_alpha   90.00
_cell.angle_beta   90.00
_cell.angle_gamma   90.00
#
_symmetry.space_group_name_H-M   'P 1'
#
loop_
_entity.id
_entity.type
_entity.pdbx_description
1 polymer ?
#
loop_
_entity_poly.entity_id
_entity_poly.type
_entity_poly.pdbx_seq_one_letter_code
_entity_poly.pdbx_strand_id
1 'polypeptide(L)'
;MATRQNQDEQVKAFWDKTEEELGEEVIIYTMGRCISGCAQQRDSKAQMWGLFFLTERALYFRHFPQQNWLSSFMSSGAGISAGEEIYFSVPMARMQSVSVDQHRTFWQRLFSGEPPTFSIDYFEADGSVQTLRFFLEGKTDAFLKVIQSCRE
;
A
#
# COMPACT_ATOMS: atom_id res chain seq x y z
N MET A 1 -14.26 -9.43 -25.63
CA MET A 1 -15.03 -8.39 -24.91
C MET A 1 -15.52 -8.89 -23.53
N ALA A 2 -15.90 -10.17 -23.37
CA ALA A 2 -16.35 -10.72 -22.08
C ALA A 2 -15.31 -10.72 -20.94
N THR A 3 -14.01 -10.70 -21.23
CA THR A 3 -12.94 -10.81 -20.22
C THR A 3 -12.72 -9.54 -19.39
N ARG A 4 -13.09 -8.35 -19.88
CA ARG A 4 -12.90 -7.07 -19.16
C ARG A 4 -14.02 -6.81 -18.14
N GLN A 5 -15.28 -7.06 -18.51
CA GLN A 5 -16.43 -6.86 -17.60
C GLN A 5 -16.33 -7.70 -16.33
N ASN A 6 -15.92 -8.98 -16.47
CA ASN A 6 -15.75 -9.86 -15.31
C ASN A 6 -14.63 -9.38 -14.38
N GLN A 7 -13.58 -8.75 -14.92
CA GLN A 7 -12.47 -8.21 -14.12
C GLN A 7 -12.89 -6.96 -13.34
N ASP A 8 -13.67 -6.05 -13.94
CA ASP A 8 -14.14 -4.84 -13.28
C ASP A 8 -15.10 -5.18 -12.11
N GLU A 9 -16.00 -6.16 -12.31
CA GLU A 9 -16.88 -6.65 -11.24
C GLU A 9 -16.11 -7.28 -10.08
N GLN A 10 -15.04 -8.04 -10.38
CA GLN A 10 -14.18 -8.64 -9.35
C GLN A 10 -13.43 -7.58 -8.54
N VAL A 11 -12.90 -6.54 -9.22
CA VAL A 11 -12.22 -5.43 -8.55
C VAL A 11 -13.20 -4.69 -7.64
N LYS A 12 -14.43 -4.47 -8.11
CA LYS A 12 -15.46 -3.83 -7.29
C LYS A 12 -15.81 -4.68 -6.07
N ALA A 13 -16.11 -5.96 -6.25
CA ALA A 13 -16.44 -6.86 -5.14
C ALA A 13 -15.32 -6.97 -4.10
N PHE A 14 -14.06 -6.87 -4.54
CA PHE A 14 -12.92 -6.82 -3.64
C PHE A 14 -12.93 -5.54 -2.77
N TRP A 15 -13.15 -4.38 -3.37
CA TRP A 15 -13.20 -3.12 -2.63
C TRP A 15 -14.43 -3.05 -1.73
N ASP A 16 -15.61 -3.42 -2.23
CA ASP A 16 -16.85 -3.46 -1.43
C ASP A 16 -16.65 -4.28 -0.15
N LYS A 17 -16.03 -5.47 -0.25
CA LYS A 17 -15.74 -6.30 0.92
C LYS A 17 -14.63 -5.71 1.80
N THR A 18 -13.59 -5.13 1.20
CA THR A 18 -12.49 -4.52 1.96
C THR A 18 -12.99 -3.32 2.77
N GLU A 19 -13.85 -2.49 2.19
CA GLU A 19 -14.47 -1.34 2.85
C GLU A 19 -15.47 -1.79 3.93
N GLU A 20 -16.23 -2.87 3.70
CA GLU A 20 -17.07 -3.49 4.72
C GLU A 20 -16.24 -4.03 5.91
N GLU A 21 -15.13 -4.72 5.63
CA GLU A 21 -14.22 -5.27 6.65
C GLU A 21 -13.52 -4.15 7.45
N LEU A 22 -13.19 -3.02 6.81
CA LEU A 22 -12.59 -1.85 7.45
C LEU A 22 -13.62 -0.98 8.17
N GLY A 23 -14.89 -1.04 7.74
CA GLY A 23 -15.95 -0.10 8.11
C GLY A 23 -15.76 1.31 7.54
N GLU A 24 -14.89 1.46 6.53
CA GLU A 24 -14.44 2.76 5.99
C GLU A 24 -14.16 2.68 4.50
N GLU A 25 -14.40 3.79 3.81
CA GLU A 25 -14.16 3.90 2.37
C GLU A 25 -12.67 4.07 2.04
N VAL A 26 -12.25 3.45 0.94
CA VAL A 26 -10.91 3.58 0.38
C VAL A 26 -10.87 4.79 -0.54
N ILE A 27 -10.13 5.82 -0.12
CA ILE A 27 -10.01 7.09 -0.85
C ILE A 27 -9.19 6.91 -2.13
N ILE A 28 -8.07 6.19 -2.01
CA ILE A 28 -7.15 5.96 -3.13
C ILE A 28 -6.34 4.69 -2.92
N TYR A 29 -6.11 3.96 -4.01
CA TYR A 29 -5.24 2.80 -4.04
C TYR A 29 -4.30 2.81 -5.25
N THR A 30 -3.14 2.20 -5.10
CA THR A 30 -2.17 1.97 -6.17
C THR A 30 -1.21 0.84 -5.82
N MET A 31 -0.65 0.21 -6.85
CA MET A 31 0.45 -0.73 -6.67
C MET A 31 1.73 0.03 -6.31
N GLY A 32 2.58 -0.61 -5.52
CA GLY A 32 3.87 -0.07 -5.15
C GLY A 32 4.79 -1.14 -4.60
N ARG A 33 6.04 -0.76 -4.37
CA ARG A 33 7.04 -1.62 -3.75
C ARG A 33 7.39 -1.08 -2.37
N CYS A 34 7.20 -1.92 -1.37
CA CYS A 34 7.79 -1.68 -0.08
C CYS A 34 9.30 -1.92 -0.13
N ILE A 35 10.05 -0.92 0.31
CA ILE A 35 11.52 -0.96 0.40
C ILE A 35 11.93 -1.42 1.81
N SER A 36 11.30 -0.89 2.86
CA SER A 36 11.57 -1.25 4.26
C SER A 36 10.40 -0.88 5.18
N GLY A 37 10.27 -1.57 6.32
CA GLY A 37 9.29 -1.23 7.36
C GLY A 37 7.91 -1.89 7.22
N CYS A 38 7.70 -2.76 6.24
CA CYS A 38 6.41 -3.41 5.96
C CYS A 38 6.19 -4.78 6.59
N ALA A 39 7.21 -5.35 7.25
CA ALA A 39 7.11 -6.63 7.94
C ALA A 39 8.22 -6.76 8.99
N GLN A 40 7.89 -7.39 10.11
CA GLN A 40 8.85 -7.84 11.13
C GLN A 40 9.59 -9.13 10.68
N GLN A 41 10.01 -9.24 9.42
CA GLN A 41 10.78 -10.40 8.97
C GLN A 41 12.29 -10.14 9.12
N ARG A 42 12.97 -11.10 9.75
CA ARG A 42 14.42 -11.13 10.03
C ARG A 42 15.30 -11.06 8.77
N ASP A 43 14.76 -11.37 7.59
CA ASP A 43 15.48 -11.28 6.32
C ASP A 43 15.21 -9.94 5.61
N SER A 44 15.97 -8.95 6.06
CA SER A 44 15.90 -7.51 5.78
C SER A 44 16.25 -7.06 4.34
N LYS A 45 16.08 -7.90 3.31
CA LYS A 45 16.51 -7.56 1.93
C LYS A 45 15.50 -7.78 0.82
N ALA A 46 14.38 -8.47 1.05
CA ALA A 46 13.38 -8.67 0.01
C ALA A 46 12.43 -7.48 -0.06
N GLN A 47 12.64 -6.58 -1.03
CA GLN A 47 11.69 -5.52 -1.33
C GLN A 47 10.42 -6.12 -1.96
N MET A 48 9.26 -5.87 -1.37
CA MET A 48 8.01 -6.57 -1.70
C MET A 48 7.06 -5.70 -2.50
N TRP A 49 6.48 -6.26 -3.56
CA TRP A 49 5.40 -5.63 -4.31
C TRP A 49 4.06 -5.86 -3.61
N GLY A 50 3.24 -4.82 -3.54
CA GLY A 50 1.93 -4.93 -2.93
C GLY A 50 1.05 -3.73 -3.18
N LEU A 51 -0.19 -3.87 -2.74
CA LEU A 51 -1.23 -2.87 -2.89
C LEU A 51 -1.15 -1.89 -1.72
N PHE A 52 -0.92 -0.62 -2.02
CA PHE A 52 -1.05 0.48 -1.08
C PHE A 52 -2.42 1.12 -1.23
N PHE A 53 -3.09 1.38 -0.12
CA PHE A 53 -4.36 2.10 -0.13
C PHE A 53 -4.53 2.95 1.13
N LEU A 54 -5.32 4.01 1.00
CA LEU A 54 -5.58 4.99 2.05
C LEU A 54 -7.06 5.04 2.37
N THR A 55 -7.34 5.13 3.66
CA THR A 55 -8.61 5.57 4.24
C THR A 55 -8.38 6.90 4.94
N GLU A 56 -9.42 7.49 5.54
CA GLU A 56 -9.26 8.67 6.40
C GLU A 56 -8.38 8.38 7.64
N ARG A 57 -8.34 7.13 8.13
CA ARG A 57 -7.66 6.80 9.39
C ARG A 57 -6.30 6.17 9.24
N ALA A 58 -5.99 5.53 8.12
CA ALA A 58 -4.74 4.82 7.98
C ALA A 58 -4.28 4.62 6.54
N LEU A 59 -2.96 4.49 6.41
CA LEU A 59 -2.29 3.87 5.26
C LEU A 59 -2.22 2.37 5.48
N TYR A 60 -2.62 1.62 4.47
CA TYR A 60 -2.54 0.17 4.46
C TYR A 60 -1.62 -0.31 3.36
N PHE A 61 -0.99 -1.45 3.61
CA PHE A 61 -0.27 -2.22 2.62
C PHE A 61 -0.65 -3.69 2.73
N ARG A 62 -0.88 -4.29 1.57
CA ARG A 62 -1.21 -5.70 1.43
C ARG A 62 -0.31 -6.35 0.38
N HIS A 63 0.50 -7.31 0.78
CA HIS A 63 1.32 -8.12 -0.12
C HIS A 63 0.58 -9.39 -0.53
N PHE A 64 0.56 -9.67 -1.83
CA PHE A 64 0.00 -10.90 -2.36
C PHE A 64 1.13 -11.82 -2.87
N PRO A 65 1.33 -13.00 -2.26
CA PRO A 65 2.41 -13.92 -2.67
C PRO A 65 2.19 -14.59 -4.03
N GLN A 66 1.00 -14.48 -4.66
CA GLN A 66 0.73 -15.05 -5.98
C GLN A 66 0.35 -13.98 -7.02
N GLN A 67 0.77 -14.22 -8.27
CA GLN A 67 0.52 -13.31 -9.42
C GLN A 67 -0.97 -13.15 -9.79
N ASN A 68 -1.87 -13.99 -9.24
CA ASN A 68 -3.31 -13.91 -9.44
C ASN A 68 -4.04 -13.66 -8.10
N TRP A 69 -3.81 -12.50 -7.51
CA TRP A 69 -4.42 -12.12 -6.23
C TRP A 69 -5.97 -12.11 -6.29
N LEU A 70 -6.57 -11.70 -7.43
CA LEU A 70 -8.03 -11.70 -7.63
C LEU A 70 -8.64 -13.11 -7.57
N SER A 71 -7.97 -14.14 -8.09
CA SER A 71 -8.49 -15.52 -8.03
C SER A 71 -8.38 -16.13 -6.64
N SER A 72 -7.41 -15.68 -5.83
CA SER A 72 -7.17 -16.17 -4.47
C SER A 72 -8.26 -15.71 -3.49
N PHE A 73 -8.93 -14.59 -3.80
CA PHE A 73 -10.06 -14.08 -3.02
C PHE A 73 -11.34 -14.92 -3.20
N MET A 74 -11.59 -15.43 -4.41
CA MET A 74 -12.76 -16.28 -4.71
C MET A 74 -12.65 -17.71 -4.21
N SER A 75 -11.46 -18.19 -3.86
CA SER A 75 -11.25 -19.56 -3.37
C SER A 75 -11.46 -19.71 -1.86
N SER A 76 -12.29 -18.88 -1.23
CA SER A 76 -12.62 -18.89 0.21
C SER A 76 -13.32 -20.18 0.71
N GLY A 77 -13.20 -21.30 -0.02
CA GLY A 77 -13.57 -22.64 0.40
C GLY A 77 -12.51 -23.73 0.16
N ALA A 78 -11.35 -23.42 -0.41
CA ALA A 78 -10.27 -24.38 -0.61
C ALA A 78 -8.99 -23.87 0.07
N GLY A 79 -8.54 -24.59 1.10
CA GLY A 79 -7.41 -24.22 1.95
C GLY A 79 -6.20 -23.71 1.18
N ILE A 80 -5.83 -22.46 1.45
CA ILE A 80 -4.62 -21.84 0.92
C ILE A 80 -3.46 -22.26 1.82
N SER A 81 -2.59 -23.12 1.32
CA SER A 81 -1.33 -23.46 1.98
C SER A 81 -0.30 -22.32 1.83
N ALA A 82 -0.02 -21.68 2.97
CA ALA A 82 1.28 -21.20 3.46
C ALA A 82 2.15 -20.30 2.55
N GLY A 83 1.63 -19.13 2.19
CA GLY A 83 2.44 -17.90 2.21
C GLY A 83 1.76 -16.95 3.19
N GLU A 84 2.48 -16.42 4.18
CA GLU A 84 1.88 -15.50 5.16
C GLU A 84 1.53 -14.20 4.44
N GLU A 85 0.25 -13.91 4.32
CA GLU A 85 -0.24 -12.64 3.77
C GLU A 85 0.28 -11.51 4.66
N ILE A 86 1.17 -10.67 4.11
CA ILE A 86 1.69 -9.53 4.86
C ILE A 86 0.69 -8.39 4.69
N TYR A 87 0.00 -8.11 5.78
CA TYR A 87 -0.91 -7.00 5.91
C TYR A 87 -0.45 -6.14 7.09
N PHE A 88 -0.20 -4.85 6.84
CA PHE A 88 0.06 -3.91 7.93
C PHE A 88 -0.61 -2.57 7.65
N SER A 89 -0.81 -1.81 8.72
CA SER A 89 -1.42 -0.50 8.68
C SER A 89 -0.61 0.50 9.50
N VAL A 90 -0.54 1.73 9.02
CA VAL A 90 0.02 2.88 9.73
C VAL A 90 -1.11 3.88 9.94
N PRO A 91 -1.61 4.04 11.17
CA PRO A 91 -2.63 5.03 11.48
C PRO A 91 -2.13 6.45 11.19
N MET A 92 -2.96 7.28 10.56
CA MET A 92 -2.65 8.68 10.25
C MET A 92 -2.25 9.46 11.50
N ALA A 93 -2.97 9.24 12.60
CA ALA A 93 -2.71 9.86 13.91
C ALA A 93 -1.33 9.50 14.50
N ARG A 94 -0.71 8.41 14.04
CA ARG A 94 0.63 7.99 14.49
C ARG A 94 1.75 8.47 13.56
N MET A 95 1.42 8.98 12.36
CA MET A 95 2.41 9.51 11.43
C MET A 95 2.93 10.85 11.95
N GLN A 96 4.23 10.91 12.23
CA GLN A 96 4.92 12.13 12.64
C GLN A 96 5.36 12.92 11.41
N SER A 97 6.03 12.26 10.48
CA SER A 97 6.61 12.88 9.30
C SER A 97 6.20 12.09 8.06
N VAL A 98 5.95 12.82 6.98
CA VAL A 98 5.71 12.22 5.66
C VAL A 98 6.54 13.04 4.68
N SER A 99 7.51 12.39 4.07
CA SER A 99 8.35 13.00 3.05
C SER A 99 8.35 12.13 1.80
N VAL A 100 8.52 12.78 0.65
CA VAL A 100 8.81 12.11 -0.60
C VAL A 100 10.18 12.62 -0.99
N ASP A 101 11.09 11.73 -1.39
CA ASP A 101 12.38 12.15 -1.93
C ASP A 101 12.13 12.87 -3.26
N GLN A 102 11.96 14.18 -3.14
CA GLN A 102 11.67 15.11 -4.22
C GLN A 102 12.93 15.84 -4.68
N HIS A 103 14.13 15.41 -4.26
CA HIS A 103 15.40 16.11 -4.55
C HIS A 103 15.69 16.30 -6.05
N ARG A 104 14.86 15.74 -6.93
CA ARG A 104 14.89 15.92 -8.37
C ARG A 104 13.56 16.45 -8.89
N THR A 105 13.62 17.53 -9.67
CA THR A 105 12.50 18.05 -10.46
C THR A 105 11.99 16.95 -11.41
N PHE A 106 10.69 16.92 -11.75
CA PHE A 106 10.08 15.88 -12.63
C PHE A 106 10.92 15.52 -13.87
N TRP A 107 11.51 16.52 -14.54
CA TRP A 107 12.44 16.31 -15.66
C TRP A 107 13.68 15.51 -15.26
N GLN A 108 14.31 15.84 -14.14
CA GLN A 108 15.45 15.09 -13.61
C GLN A 108 15.07 13.65 -13.22
N ARG A 109 13.81 13.36 -12.88
CA ARG A 109 13.33 11.99 -12.58
C ARG A 109 13.23 11.13 -13.85
N LEU A 110 12.71 11.70 -14.94
CA LEU A 110 12.64 11.01 -16.23
C LEU A 110 14.03 10.63 -16.78
N PHE A 111 15.07 11.40 -16.44
CA PHE A 111 16.44 11.13 -16.88
C PHE A 111 17.30 10.33 -15.89
N SER A 112 16.88 10.18 -14.63
CA SER A 112 17.69 9.50 -13.61
C SER A 112 17.23 8.09 -13.25
N GLY A 113 16.08 7.64 -13.75
CA GLY A 113 15.64 6.24 -13.64
C GLY A 113 15.21 5.78 -12.24
N GLU A 114 15.31 6.63 -11.21
CA GLU A 114 14.93 6.29 -9.84
C GLU A 114 13.50 6.76 -9.51
N PRO A 115 12.61 5.86 -9.06
CA PRO A 115 11.24 6.22 -8.72
C PRO A 115 11.16 7.05 -7.43
N PRO A 116 10.18 7.97 -7.32
CA PRO A 116 9.98 8.76 -6.10
C PRO A 116 9.67 7.86 -4.91
N THR A 117 10.40 8.03 -3.82
CA THR A 117 10.28 7.20 -2.62
C THR A 117 9.61 7.98 -1.50
N PHE A 118 8.53 7.44 -0.94
CA PHE A 118 7.94 7.89 0.31
C PHE A 118 8.79 7.41 1.49
N SER A 119 8.93 8.28 2.49
CA SER A 119 9.43 7.94 3.82
C SER A 119 8.46 8.50 4.85
N ILE A 120 7.88 7.60 5.66
CA ILE A 120 6.92 7.93 6.71
C ILE A 120 7.52 7.52 8.04
N ASP A 121 7.74 8.48 8.93
CA ASP A 121 8.09 8.22 10.31
C ASP A 121 6.80 8.15 11.14
N TYR A 122 6.62 7.08 11.91
CA TYR A 122 5.44 6.88 12.74
C TYR A 122 5.80 6.29 14.11
N PHE A 123 4.95 6.57 15.09
CA PHE A 123 5.04 5.95 16.41
C PHE A 123 4.43 4.55 16.40
N GLU A 124 5.17 3.58 16.89
CA GLU A 124 4.67 2.24 17.18
C GLU A 124 3.92 2.22 18.52
N ALA A 125 3.17 1.14 18.78
CA ALA A 125 2.42 0.99 20.04
C ALA A 125 3.30 1.07 21.31
N ASP A 126 4.58 0.72 21.22
CA ASP A 126 5.55 0.82 22.32
C ASP A 126 6.19 2.22 22.46
N GLY A 127 5.80 3.17 21.61
CA GLY A 127 6.32 4.53 21.58
C GLY A 127 7.63 4.68 20.80
N SER A 128 8.18 3.60 20.24
CA SER A 128 9.34 3.67 19.35
C SER A 128 8.97 4.35 18.03
N VAL A 129 9.94 4.99 17.39
CA VAL A 129 9.77 5.58 16.06
C VAL A 129 10.24 4.58 15.01
N GLN A 130 9.38 4.30 14.03
CA GLN A 130 9.66 3.44 12.89
C GLN A 130 9.58 4.24 11.60
N THR A 131 10.40 3.88 10.61
CA THR A 131 10.38 4.50 9.28
C THR A 131 9.93 3.49 8.23
N LEU A 132 8.79 3.76 7.63
CA LEU A 132 8.27 3.05 6.46
C LEU A 132 8.80 3.70 5.18
N ARG A 133 9.42 2.93 4.28
CA ARG A 133 9.87 3.40 2.96
C ARG A 133 9.28 2.57 1.84
N PHE A 134 8.74 3.25 0.83
CA PHE A 134 8.12 2.60 -0.33
C PHE A 134 8.11 3.53 -1.55
N PHE A 135 7.93 2.98 -2.74
CA PHE A 135 7.58 3.77 -3.92
C PHE A 135 6.25 3.26 -4.49
N LEU A 136 5.55 4.14 -5.21
CA LEU A 136 4.29 3.82 -5.89
C LEU A 136 4.51 3.81 -7.40
N GLU A 137 3.84 2.90 -8.12
CA GLU A 137 3.90 2.89 -9.60
C GLU A 137 3.18 4.08 -10.23
N GLY A 138 2.26 4.70 -9.50
CA GLY A 138 1.50 5.84 -9.96
C GLY A 138 0.79 6.56 -8.82
N LYS A 139 0.06 7.61 -9.17
CA LYS A 139 -0.76 8.41 -8.25
C LYS A 139 0.01 9.05 -7.07
N THR A 140 1.34 9.15 -7.13
CA THR A 140 2.19 9.71 -6.06
C THR A 140 1.67 11.05 -5.51
N ASP A 141 1.37 12.01 -6.37
CA ASP A 141 0.91 13.34 -5.92
C ASP A 141 -0.49 13.28 -5.28
N ALA A 142 -1.40 12.48 -5.83
CA ALA A 142 -2.73 12.29 -5.28
C ALA A 142 -2.66 11.57 -3.92
N PHE A 143 -1.80 10.57 -3.80
CA PHE A 143 -1.57 9.82 -2.58
C PHE A 143 -0.99 10.71 -1.48
N LEU A 144 0.00 11.54 -1.82
CA LEU A 144 0.57 12.53 -0.89
C LEU A 144 -0.48 13.54 -0.42
N LYS A 145 -1.31 14.06 -1.33
CA LYS A 145 -2.39 14.99 -1.00
C LYS A 145 -3.41 14.38 -0.03
N VAL A 146 -3.80 13.13 -0.23
CA VAL A 146 -4.72 12.44 0.68
C VAL A 146 -4.09 12.29 2.08
N ILE A 147 -2.84 11.85 2.17
CA ILE A 147 -2.15 11.75 3.47
C ILE A 147 -2.07 13.10 4.17
N GLN A 148 -1.83 14.19 3.44
CA GLN A 148 -1.79 15.52 4.02
C GLN A 148 -3.18 15.96 4.52
N SER A 149 -4.22 15.79 3.71
CA SER A 149 -5.59 16.19 4.05
C SER A 149 -6.18 15.42 5.23
N CYS A 150 -5.83 14.16 5.42
CA CYS A 150 -6.33 13.35 6.53
C CYS A 150 -5.57 13.57 7.86
N ARG A 151 -4.51 14.40 7.84
CA ARG A 151 -3.70 14.74 9.02
C ARG A 151 -3.95 16.15 9.55
N GLU A 152 -4.74 16.96 8.84
CA GLU A 152 -5.22 18.29 9.27
C GLU A 152 -6.42 18.18 10.22
#